data_AF-A0A376LN98-F1
#
_entry.id   AF-A0A376LN98-F1
#
_cell.length_a   1.000
_cell.length_b   1.000
_cell.length_c   1.000
_cell.angle_alpha   90.00
_cell.angle_beta   90.00
_cell.angle_gamma   90.00
#
_symmetry.space_group_name_H-M   'P 1'
#
loop_
_entity.id
_entity.type
_entity.pdbx_description
1 polymer ?
#
loop_
_entity_poly.entity_id
_entity_poly.type
_entity_poly.pdbx_seq_one_letter_code
_entity_poly.pdbx_strand_id
1 'polypeptide(L)'
;MKIITCFKLVPEEQDIVVTPEYTLNFDNADAKISQFDLNAIEAASQIATDDDEIAALTIGGSLLQNSKVRKDVLSRGPHSLYFGAGCAT
;
A
#
# COMPACT_ATOMS: atom_id res chain seq x y z
N MET A 1 -20.61 9.95 4.19
CA MET A 1 -19.34 10.19 4.94
C MET A 1 -18.17 10.01 4.00
N LYS A 2 -17.04 10.68 4.25
CA LYS A 2 -15.78 10.41 3.52
C LYS A 2 -14.80 9.72 4.44
N ILE A 3 -14.36 8.52 4.05
CA ILE A 3 -13.39 7.71 4.80
C ILE A 3 -12.09 7.73 4.00
N ILE A 4 -11.00 8.12 4.66
CA ILE A 4 -9.67 8.04 4.08
C ILE A 4 -8.94 6.87 4.74
N THR A 5 -8.50 5.91 3.93
CA THR A 5 -7.63 4.81 4.36
C THR A 5 -6.22 5.04 3.82
N CYS A 6 -5.24 5.04 4.72
CA CYS A 6 -3.85 5.20 4.33
C CYS A 6 -3.20 3.83 4.17
N PHE A 7 -2.36 3.68 3.15
CA PHE A 7 -1.54 2.49 3.01
C PHE A 7 -0.12 2.80 2.57
N LYS A 8 0.78 1.86 2.82
CA LYS A 8 2.18 1.91 2.46
C LYS A 8 2.58 0.68 1.68
N LEU A 9 3.39 0.90 0.65
CA LEU A 9 4.16 -0.16 0.04
C LEU A 9 5.40 -0.44 0.89
N VAL A 10 5.58 -1.70 1.27
CA VAL A 10 6.72 -2.20 2.04
C VAL A 10 7.37 -3.36 1.26
N PRO A 11 8.67 -3.61 1.41
CA PRO A 11 9.28 -4.83 0.87
C PRO A 11 8.65 -6.07 1.49
N GLU A 12 8.53 -7.17 0.73
CA GLU A 12 8.17 -8.48 1.27
C GLU A 12 9.23 -8.96 2.25
N GLU A 13 8.91 -8.93 3.53
CA GLU A 13 9.87 -9.25 4.60
C GLU A 13 10.39 -10.68 4.55
N GLN A 14 9.65 -11.61 3.96
CA GLN A 14 10.08 -13.01 3.82
C GLN A 14 11.24 -13.17 2.83
N ASP A 15 11.41 -12.23 1.91
CA ASP A 15 12.45 -12.25 0.88
C ASP A 15 13.68 -11.39 1.25
N ILE A 16 13.65 -10.72 2.42
CA ILE A 16 14.80 -9.99 2.96
C ILE A 16 15.76 -10.98 3.60
N VAL A 17 17.04 -10.91 3.21
CA VAL A 17 18.09 -11.78 3.74
C VAL A 17 19.20 -11.01 4.44
N VAL A 18 19.77 -11.62 5.47
CA VAL A 18 20.98 -11.11 6.14
C VAL A 18 22.21 -11.63 5.40
N THR A 19 23.08 -10.75 4.93
CA THR A 19 24.31 -11.12 4.22
C THR A 19 25.39 -11.64 5.19
N PRO A 20 26.44 -12.32 4.70
CA PRO A 20 27.58 -12.71 5.53
C PRO A 20 28.29 -11.54 6.23
N GLU A 21 28.17 -10.32 5.68
CA GLU A 21 28.72 -9.07 6.23
C GLU A 21 27.78 -8.41 7.26
N TYR A 22 26.73 -9.10 7.69
CA TYR A 22 25.72 -8.59 8.64
C TYR A 22 24.96 -7.35 8.14
N THR A 23 24.68 -7.29 6.84
CA THR A 23 23.82 -6.26 6.23
C THR A 23 22.51 -6.86 5.73
N LEU A 24 21.51 -6.03 5.41
CA LEU A 24 20.23 -6.46 4.83
C LEU A 24 20.29 -6.35 3.30
N ASN A 25 19.90 -7.43 2.61
CA ASN A 25 19.70 -7.46 1.16
C ASN A 25 18.19 -7.50 0.84
N PHE A 26 17.76 -6.60 -0.06
CA PHE A 26 16.37 -6.42 -0.51
C PHE A 26 16.17 -6.72 -2.00
N ASP A 27 17.19 -7.22 -2.71
CA ASP A 27 17.20 -7.38 -4.18
C ASP A 27 16.03 -8.25 -4.70
N ASN A 28 15.57 -9.19 -3.89
CA ASN A 28 14.44 -10.08 -4.21
C ASN A 28 13.16 -9.71 -3.44
N ALA A 29 13.18 -8.66 -2.63
CA ALA A 29 12.04 -8.26 -1.80
C ALA A 29 11.11 -7.32 -2.60
N ASP A 30 10.17 -7.93 -3.32
CA ASP A 30 9.14 -7.20 -4.07
C ASP A 30 8.29 -6.31 -3.15
N ALA A 31 7.80 -5.19 -3.68
CA ALA A 31 6.93 -4.31 -2.93
C ALA A 31 5.51 -4.89 -2.80
N LYS A 32 4.99 -4.92 -1.57
CA LYS A 32 3.61 -5.31 -1.23
C LYS A 32 2.89 -4.22 -0.45
N ILE A 33 1.56 -4.26 -0.44
CA ILE A 33 0.77 -3.44 0.51
C ILE A 33 1.01 -4.00 1.92
N SER A 34 1.33 -3.13 2.87
CA SER A 34 1.45 -3.51 4.28
C SER A 34 0.21 -4.28 4.74
N GLN A 35 0.43 -5.41 5.41
CA GLN A 35 -0.65 -6.26 5.90
C GLN A 35 -1.53 -5.55 6.94
N PHE A 36 -0.96 -4.63 7.72
CA PHE A 36 -1.72 -3.81 8.66
C PHE A 36 -2.67 -2.84 7.94
N ASP A 37 -2.23 -2.32 6.80
CA ASP A 37 -3.00 -1.34 6.03
C ASP A 37 -4.14 -2.03 5.27
N LEU A 38 -3.96 -3.30 4.89
CA LEU A 38 -5.05 -4.12 4.36
C LEU A 38 -6.21 -4.24 5.36
N ASN A 39 -5.90 -4.39 6.65
CA ASN A 39 -6.94 -4.42 7.69
C ASN A 39 -7.65 -3.07 7.82
N ALA A 40 -6.93 -1.96 7.63
CA ALA A 40 -7.53 -0.62 7.67
C ALA A 40 -8.44 -0.37 6.46
N ILE A 41 -8.05 -0.82 5.27
CA ILE A 41 -8.90 -0.79 4.06
C ILE A 41 -10.15 -1.63 4.28
N GLU A 42 -10.02 -2.83 4.83
CA GLU A 42 -11.16 -3.71 5.11
C GLU A 42 -12.09 -3.10 6.17
N ALA A 43 -11.55 -2.55 7.25
CA ALA A 43 -12.35 -1.88 8.26
C ALA A 43 -13.13 -0.69 7.68
N ALA A 44 -12.52 0.09 6.77
CA ALA A 44 -13.20 1.15 6.04
C ALA A 44 -14.36 0.62 5.19
N SER A 45 -14.17 -0.50 4.49
CA SER A 45 -15.22 -1.16 3.71
C SER A 45 -16.38 -1.67 4.57
N GLN A 46 -16.10 -2.15 5.79
CA GLN A 46 -17.15 -2.66 6.69
C GLN A 46 -18.00 -1.56 7.33
N ILE A 47 -17.43 -0.38 7.59
CA ILE A 47 -18.16 0.74 8.19
C ILE A 47 -18.85 1.63 7.16
N ALA A 48 -18.42 1.57 5.90
CA ALA A 48 -19.02 2.34 4.82
C ALA A 48 -20.41 1.80 4.48
N THR A 49 -21.34 2.71 4.25
CA THR A 49 -22.66 2.45 3.66
C THR A 49 -22.66 2.83 2.18
N ASP A 50 -23.73 2.50 1.45
CA ASP A 50 -23.82 2.74 0.00
C ASP A 50 -23.66 4.23 -0.40
N ASP A 51 -23.97 5.15 0.52
CA ASP A 51 -23.84 6.61 0.31
C ASP A 51 -22.47 7.16 0.77
N ASP A 52 -21.58 6.31 1.28
CA ASP A 52 -20.24 6.69 1.76
C ASP A 52 -19.16 6.53 0.67
N GLU A 53 -18.14 7.40 0.73
CA GLU A 53 -17.01 7.35 -0.20
C GLU A 53 -15.74 6.96 0.56
N ILE A 54 -15.05 5.92 0.07
CA ILE A 54 -13.74 5.49 0.56
C ILE A 54 -12.66 5.94 -0.42
N ALA A 55 -11.69 6.71 0.07
CA ALA A 55 -10.51 7.12 -0.66
C ALA A 55 -9.25 6.46 -0.06
N ALA A 56 -8.47 5.78 -0.89
CA ALA A 56 -7.15 5.30 -0.51
C ALA A 56 -6.09 6.40 -0.70
N LEU A 57 -5.19 6.57 0.26
CA LEU A 57 -4.11 7.55 0.21
C LEU A 57 -2.75 6.89 0.46
N THR A 58 -1.76 7.23 -0.35
CA THR A 58 -0.38 6.77 -0.13
C THR A 58 0.65 7.79 -0.60
N ILE A 59 1.86 7.70 -0.04
CA ILE A 59 3.02 8.50 -0.44
C ILE A 59 4.20 7.56 -0.68
N GLY A 60 4.82 7.67 -1.84
CA GLY A 60 5.92 6.80 -2.25
C GLY A 60 6.56 7.23 -3.57
N GLY A 61 7.55 6.45 -4.00
CA GLY A 61 8.32 6.72 -5.22
C GLY A 61 7.69 6.10 -6.49
N SER A 62 8.56 5.77 -7.44
CA SER A 62 8.22 5.24 -8.77
C SER A 62 7.36 3.96 -8.74
N LEU A 63 7.44 3.16 -7.67
CA LEU A 63 6.64 1.95 -7.49
C LEU A 63 5.12 2.21 -7.55
N LEU A 64 4.67 3.40 -7.12
CA LEU A 64 3.26 3.79 -7.21
C LEU A 64 2.80 4.07 -8.65
N GLN A 65 3.74 4.25 -9.58
CA GLN A 65 3.42 4.34 -11.00
C GLN A 65 3.05 2.99 -11.60
N ASN A 66 3.31 1.87 -10.91
CA ASN A 66 2.92 0.55 -11.38
C ASN A 66 1.38 0.37 -11.33
N SER A 67 0.78 0.07 -12.48
CA SER A 67 -0.66 -0.15 -12.58
C SER A 67 -1.16 -1.37 -11.77
N LYS A 68 -0.29 -2.37 -11.52
CA LYS A 68 -0.61 -3.54 -10.71
C LYS A 68 -0.97 -3.15 -9.28
N VAL A 69 -0.16 -2.30 -8.65
CA VAL A 69 -0.40 -1.82 -7.28
C VAL A 69 -1.70 -1.04 -7.20
N ARG A 70 -1.94 -0.12 -8.15
CA ARG A 70 -3.16 0.71 -8.14
C ARG A 70 -4.42 -0.16 -8.26
N LYS A 71 -4.37 -1.18 -9.12
CA LYS A 71 -5.47 -2.15 -9.27
C LYS A 71 -5.67 -2.99 -8.02
N ASP A 72 -4.59 -3.46 -7.40
CA ASP A 72 -4.66 -4.25 -6.16
C ASP A 72 -5.38 -3.46 -5.05
N VAL A 73 -5.01 -2.20 -4.82
CA VAL A 73 -5.65 -1.35 -3.81
C VAL A 73 -7.12 -1.09 -4.14
N LEU A 74 -7.44 -0.65 -5.35
CA LEU A 74 -8.82 -0.32 -5.75
C LEU A 74 -9.74 -1.54 -5.74
N SER A 75 -9.21 -2.74 -6.03
CA SER A 75 -10.00 -3.98 -5.99
C SER A 75 -10.44 -4.42 -4.58
N ARG A 76 -9.95 -3.75 -3.53
CA ARG A 76 -10.20 -4.12 -2.12
C ARG A 76 -11.24 -3.24 -1.41
N GLY A 77 -11.94 -2.36 -2.13
CA GLY A 77 -13.02 -1.54 -1.59
C GLY A 77 -12.93 -0.03 -1.81
N PRO A 78 -11.74 0.60 -1.87
CA PRO A 78 -11.64 2.04 -2.14
C PRO A 78 -12.23 2.43 -3.50
N HIS A 79 -12.99 3.53 -3.52
CA HIS A 79 -13.62 4.10 -4.72
C HIS A 79 -12.62 4.94 -5.53
N SER A 80 -11.68 5.56 -4.84
CA SER A 80 -10.64 6.41 -5.44
C SER A 80 -9.28 6.16 -4.77
N LEU A 81 -8.22 6.44 -5.52
CA LEU A 81 -6.84 6.34 -5.05
C LEU A 81 -6.11 7.65 -5.32
N TYR A 82 -5.59 8.26 -4.25
CA TYR A 82 -4.72 9.41 -4.31
C TYR A 82 -3.31 8.98 -3.93
N PHE A 83 -2.33 9.37 -4.75
CA PHE A 83 -0.93 9.08 -4.48
C PHE A 83 -0.08 10.32 -4.71
N GLY A 84 0.81 10.59 -3.75
CA GLY A 84 1.82 11.63 -3.84
C GLY A 84 3.18 11.04 -4.16
N ALA A 85 3.92 11.68 -5.05
CA ALA A 85 5.34 11.41 -5.22
C ALA A 85 6.08 11.96 -3.98
N GLY A 86 6.56 11.07 -3.11
CA GLY A 86 7.56 11.40 -2.11
C GLY A 86 8.94 11.39 -2.76
N CYS A 87 9.84 12.30 -2.37
CA CYS A 87 11.22 12.30 -2.85
C CYS A 87 11.85 10.93 -2.54
N ALA A 88 12.14 10.15 -3.58
CA ALA A 88 12.96 8.96 -3.48
C ALA A 88 14.41 9.44 -3.43
N THR A 89 14.88 9.80 -2.23
CA THR A 89 16.31 9.88 -1.95
C THR A 89 16.84 8.48 -1.69
#